data_AF-A0A915LJS9-F1
#
_entry.id   AF-A0A915LJS9-F1
#
_cell.length_a   1.000
_cell.length_b   1.000
_cell.length_c   1.000
_cell.angle_alpha   90.00
_cell.angle_beta   90.00
_cell.angle_gamma   90.00
#
_symmetry.space_group_name_H-M   'P 1'
#
loop_
_entity.id
_entity.type
_entity.pdbx_description
1 polymer ?
#
loop_
_entity_poly.entity_id
_entity_poly.type
_entity_poly.pdbx_seq_one_letter_code
_entity_poly.pdbx_strand_id
1 'polypeptide(L)'
;MRQWISKFPEGVYTSDGKVIYCQACQQEAPSSQFSQLNQHNNTAKHVANYERFSARAKQKQPFLKLDSPDPLAAELCNVLVGANIPFSKLNNPVEEERLNNLLSSIGHLSAYGDVPVYAFSTLISTAPPQAIAEHLHQRWLADQNFSLIAPKIVYQMSDNVTVCSQVLSFALRDFNTRHDIRKQSRAMFRNFVCTLVELYPVYRKIDKCLSACLIDPLFRCLKMLVSEDPDDRDLHQML
;
A
#
# COMPACT_ATOMS: atom_id res chain seq x y z
N MET A 1 23.50 -27.84 -9.91
CA MET A 1 22.12 -27.56 -9.46
C MET A 1 21.34 -26.65 -10.40
N ARG A 2 21.78 -25.40 -10.69
CA ARG A 2 21.05 -24.51 -11.63
C ARG A 2 20.87 -25.09 -13.05
N GLN A 3 21.90 -25.77 -13.57
CA GLN A 3 21.86 -26.50 -14.85
C GLN A 3 20.88 -27.69 -14.90
N TRP A 4 20.41 -28.16 -13.74
CA TRP A 4 19.42 -29.24 -13.67
C TRP A 4 18.00 -28.68 -13.70
N ILE A 5 17.78 -27.56 -13.03
CA ILE A 5 16.50 -26.83 -12.99
C ILE A 5 16.11 -26.35 -14.38
N SER A 6 17.08 -25.89 -15.18
CA SER A 6 16.85 -25.44 -16.56
C SER A 6 16.38 -26.55 -17.52
N LYS A 7 16.43 -27.83 -17.12
CA LYS A 7 15.91 -28.96 -17.92
C LYS A 7 14.44 -29.27 -17.64
N PHE A 8 13.84 -28.63 -16.64
CA PHE A 8 12.44 -28.80 -16.28
C PHE A 8 11.62 -27.56 -16.68
N PRO A 9 10.29 -27.67 -16.84
CA PRO A 9 9.44 -26.53 -17.14
C PRO A 9 9.64 -25.39 -16.13
N GLU A 10 9.65 -24.15 -16.61
CA GLU A 10 9.89 -22.98 -15.76
C GLU A 10 8.88 -22.89 -14.60
N GLY A 11 9.39 -22.57 -13.41
CA GLY A 11 8.58 -22.38 -12.20
C GLY A 11 8.30 -23.65 -11.38
N VAL A 12 8.64 -24.86 -11.86
CA VAL A 12 8.45 -26.10 -11.09
C VAL A 12 9.46 -26.24 -9.95
N TYR A 13 10.69 -25.80 -10.21
CA TYR A 13 11.80 -25.88 -9.26
C TYR A 13 12.44 -24.52 -9.05
N THR A 14 12.70 -24.18 -7.79
CA THR A 14 13.45 -22.98 -7.39
C THR A 14 14.66 -23.40 -6.55
N SER A 15 15.75 -22.64 -6.61
CA SER A 15 16.93 -22.92 -5.79
C SER A 15 17.61 -21.63 -5.36
N ASP A 16 17.99 -21.59 -4.09
CA ASP A 16 18.81 -20.56 -3.46
C ASP A 16 20.33 -20.84 -3.62
N GLY A 17 20.68 -21.92 -4.34
CA GLY A 17 22.05 -22.39 -4.53
C GLY A 17 22.51 -23.45 -3.53
N LYS A 18 21.75 -23.73 -2.47
CA LYS A 18 22.04 -24.77 -1.47
C LYS A 18 21.03 -25.93 -1.52
N VAL A 19 19.75 -25.62 -1.72
CA VAL A 19 18.67 -26.60 -1.81
C VAL A 19 17.84 -26.40 -3.09
N ILE A 20 17.23 -27.48 -3.56
CA ILE A 20 16.26 -27.43 -4.66
C ILE A 20 14.88 -27.58 -4.03
N TYR A 21 13.99 -26.63 -4.29
CA TYR A 21 12.64 -26.62 -3.76
C TYR A 21 11.64 -26.88 -4.88
N CYS A 22 10.73 -27.84 -4.67
CA CYS A 22 9.66 -28.15 -5.61
C CYS A 22 8.42 -27.30 -5.30
N GLN A 23 8.04 -26.40 -6.21
CA GLN A 23 6.87 -25.53 -6.06
C GLN A 23 5.55 -26.32 -6.14
N ALA A 24 5.52 -27.39 -6.93
CA ALA A 24 4.34 -28.26 -7.00
C ALA A 24 4.11 -29.03 -5.69
N CYS A 25 5.17 -29.51 -5.04
CA CYS A 25 5.08 -30.30 -3.82
C CYS A 25 5.21 -29.49 -2.52
N GLN A 26 5.60 -28.22 -2.61
CA GLN A 26 5.93 -27.34 -1.49
C GLN A 26 6.88 -28.00 -0.46
N GLN A 27 7.93 -28.63 -0.97
CA GLN A 27 8.93 -29.29 -0.14
C GLN A 27 10.29 -29.29 -0.82
N GLU A 28 11.33 -29.47 -0.02
CA GLU A 28 12.69 -29.69 -0.52
C GLU A 28 12.75 -30.98 -1.34
N ALA A 29 13.30 -30.87 -2.55
CA ALA A 29 13.57 -31.99 -3.42
C ALA A 29 15.02 -32.45 -3.20
N PRO A 30 15.30 -33.76 -3.23
CA PRO A 30 16.65 -34.26 -3.01
C PRO A 30 17.60 -33.69 -4.09
N SER A 31 18.68 -33.04 -3.64
CA SER A 31 19.56 -32.21 -4.50
C SER A 31 20.93 -32.81 -4.75
N SER A 32 21.19 -34.06 -4.32
CA SER A 32 22.53 -34.67 -4.41
C SER A 32 22.86 -35.22 -5.81
N GLN A 33 21.85 -35.66 -6.59
CA GLN A 33 22.02 -36.12 -7.97
C GLN A 33 20.79 -35.81 -8.84
N PHE A 34 20.99 -35.58 -10.15
CA PHE A 34 19.90 -35.32 -11.11
C PHE A 34 18.86 -36.46 -11.18
N SER A 35 19.31 -37.70 -11.03
CA SER A 35 18.45 -38.90 -10.99
C SER A 35 17.39 -38.83 -9.88
N GLN A 36 17.71 -38.19 -8.75
CA GLN A 36 16.78 -38.05 -7.63
C GLN A 36 15.65 -37.05 -7.92
N LEU A 37 15.92 -36.02 -8.72
CA LEU A 37 14.86 -35.10 -9.19
C LEU A 37 13.91 -35.81 -10.17
N ASN A 38 14.45 -36.67 -11.04
CA ASN A 38 13.63 -37.50 -11.91
C ASN A 38 12.76 -38.49 -11.10
N GLN A 39 13.33 -39.11 -10.06
CA GLN A 39 12.56 -39.98 -9.17
C GLN A 39 11.47 -39.21 -8.44
N HIS A 40 11.77 -38.00 -7.94
CA HIS A 40 10.78 -37.12 -7.32
C HIS A 40 9.61 -36.81 -8.26
N ASN A 41 9.88 -36.49 -9.53
CA ASN A 41 8.85 -36.21 -10.54
C ASN A 41 7.90 -37.39 -10.77
N ASN A 42 8.41 -38.61 -10.67
CA ASN A 42 7.65 -39.83 -10.87
C ASN A 42 6.87 -40.28 -9.64
N THR A 43 6.99 -39.59 -8.49
CA THR A 43 6.20 -39.92 -7.31
C THR A 43 4.72 -39.60 -7.55
N ALA A 44 3.81 -40.46 -7.08
CA ALA A 44 2.36 -40.23 -7.17
C ALA A 44 1.94 -38.88 -6.54
N LYS A 45 2.63 -38.46 -5.47
CA LYS A 45 2.44 -37.14 -4.84
C LYS A 45 2.79 -36.00 -5.80
N HIS A 46 3.93 -36.09 -6.49
CA HIS A 46 4.32 -35.07 -7.46
C HIS A 46 3.39 -35.04 -8.66
N VAL A 47 3.04 -36.18 -9.24
CA VAL A 47 2.13 -36.24 -10.41
C VAL A 47 0.78 -35.58 -10.09
N ALA A 48 0.14 -35.96 -8.98
CA ALA A 48 -1.16 -35.39 -8.58
C ALA A 48 -1.07 -33.88 -8.28
N ASN A 49 0.03 -33.44 -7.64
CA ASN A 49 0.22 -32.03 -7.33
C ASN A 49 0.62 -31.20 -8.56
N TYR A 50 1.37 -31.78 -9.49
CA TYR A 50 1.79 -31.15 -10.73
C TYR A 50 0.62 -30.92 -11.67
N GLU A 51 -0.33 -31.85 -11.75
CA GLU A 51 -1.59 -31.62 -12.49
C GLU A 51 -2.35 -30.42 -11.94
N ARG A 52 -2.44 -30.26 -10.61
CA ARG A 52 -3.07 -29.10 -9.96
C ARG A 52 -2.26 -27.81 -10.17
N PHE A 53 -0.94 -27.89 -10.08
CA PHE A 53 -0.02 -26.77 -10.29
C PHE A 53 -0.07 -26.26 -11.73
N SER A 54 -0.06 -27.16 -12.71
CA SER A 54 -0.18 -26.85 -14.13
C SER A 54 -1.59 -26.37 -14.50
N ALA A 55 -2.65 -26.91 -13.88
CA ALA A 55 -4.00 -26.39 -14.03
C ALA A 55 -4.14 -24.95 -13.51
N ARG A 56 -3.54 -24.62 -12.35
CA ARG A 56 -3.45 -23.23 -11.85
C ARG A 56 -2.66 -22.31 -12.78
N ALA A 57 -1.60 -22.80 -13.42
CA ALA A 57 -0.86 -22.05 -14.43
C ALA A 57 -1.68 -21.79 -15.71
N LYS A 58 -2.62 -22.68 -16.05
CA LYS A 58 -3.58 -22.51 -17.16
C LYS A 58 -4.79 -21.66 -16.77
N GLN A 59 -5.23 -21.69 -15.52
CA GLN A 59 -6.23 -20.79 -14.92
C GLN A 59 -5.63 -19.43 -14.53
N LYS A 60 -4.87 -18.81 -15.44
CA LYS A 60 -4.59 -17.38 -15.32
C LYS A 60 -5.94 -16.65 -15.50
N GLN A 61 -6.43 -16.06 -14.41
CA GLN A 61 -7.42 -15.00 -14.46
C GLN A 61 -6.97 -13.94 -15.50
N PRO A 62 -7.88 -13.26 -16.21
CA PRO A 62 -7.54 -12.26 -17.22
C PRO A 62 -7.06 -10.97 -16.54
N PHE A 63 -5.90 -11.04 -15.88
CA PHE A 63 -5.07 -9.88 -15.64
C PHE A 63 -4.07 -9.81 -16.79
N LEU A 64 -4.32 -8.84 -17.69
CA LEU A 64 -3.42 -8.28 -18.70
C LEU A 64 -2.32 -9.24 -19.19
N LYS A 65 -2.61 -10.01 -20.25
CA LYS A 65 -1.54 -10.37 -21.18
C LYS A 65 -1.22 -9.11 -21.98
N LEU A 66 -0.15 -8.40 -21.62
CA LEU A 66 0.59 -7.68 -22.65
C LEU A 66 1.34 -8.76 -23.43
N ASP A 67 0.84 -9.08 -24.62
CA ASP A 67 1.70 -9.67 -25.65
C ASP A 67 2.90 -8.73 -25.82
N SER A 68 4.08 -9.34 -26.02
CA SER A 68 5.42 -8.73 -26.18
C SER A 68 5.46 -7.20 -26.12
N PRO A 69 6.23 -6.58 -25.19
CA PRO A 69 6.30 -5.13 -25.10
C PRO A 69 6.59 -4.57 -26.48
N ASP A 70 5.66 -3.76 -26.99
CA ASP A 70 5.84 -2.98 -28.21
C ASP A 70 7.26 -2.40 -28.16
N PRO A 71 8.10 -2.60 -29.20
CA PRO A 71 9.45 -2.06 -29.23
C PRO A 71 9.49 -0.58 -28.82
N LEU A 72 8.43 0.17 -29.16
CA LEU A 72 8.24 1.55 -28.74
C LEU A 72 8.04 1.71 -27.22
N ALA A 73 7.28 0.83 -26.57
CA ALA A 73 7.05 0.85 -25.13
C ALA A 73 8.32 0.48 -24.34
N ALA A 74 9.12 -0.46 -24.86
CA ALA A 74 10.41 -0.81 -24.27
C ALA A 74 11.44 0.33 -24.43
N GLU A 75 11.49 0.96 -25.61
CA GLU A 75 12.32 2.15 -25.85
C GLU A 75 11.90 3.33 -24.98
N LEU A 76 10.60 3.59 -24.85
CA LEU A 76 10.07 4.61 -23.93
C LEU A 76 10.48 4.33 -22.48
N CYS A 77 10.34 3.09 -21.99
CA CYS A 77 10.77 2.75 -20.63
C CYS A 77 12.27 2.95 -20.45
N ASN A 78 13.09 2.57 -21.42
CA ASN A 78 14.55 2.76 -21.36
C ASN A 78 14.95 4.23 -21.43
N VAL A 79 14.24 5.05 -22.21
CA VAL A 79 14.43 6.51 -22.27
C VAL A 79 14.03 7.16 -20.94
N LEU A 80 12.88 6.75 -20.36
CA LEU A 80 12.40 7.28 -19.08
C LEU A 80 13.32 6.92 -17.90
N VAL A 81 13.80 5.67 -17.87
CA VAL A 81 14.79 5.20 -16.89
C VAL A 81 16.14 5.86 -17.11
N GLY A 82 16.59 5.98 -18.36
CA GLY A 82 17.84 6.64 -18.73
C GLY A 82 17.88 8.13 -18.42
N ALA A 83 16.71 8.80 -18.47
CA ALA A 83 16.54 10.19 -18.08
C ALA A 83 16.29 10.37 -16.56
N ASN A 84 16.27 9.29 -15.78
CA ASN A 84 15.96 9.29 -14.34
C ASN A 84 14.64 10.03 -14.01
N ILE A 85 13.61 9.80 -14.83
CA ILE A 85 12.28 10.42 -14.67
C ILE A 85 11.41 9.44 -13.87
N PRO A 86 11.08 9.72 -12.59
CA PRO A 86 10.15 8.89 -11.84
C PRO A 86 8.76 8.95 -12.48
N PHE A 87 8.01 7.84 -12.44
CA PHE A 87 6.64 7.74 -12.99
C PHE A 87 5.68 8.81 -12.42
N SER A 88 5.97 9.38 -11.25
CA SER A 88 5.25 10.53 -10.69
C SER A 88 5.35 11.81 -11.54
N LYS A 89 6.34 11.94 -12.43
CA LYS A 89 6.46 13.05 -13.38
C LYS A 89 5.64 12.89 -14.65
N LEU A 90 4.92 11.76 -14.81
CA LEU A 90 3.86 11.63 -15.81
C LEU A 90 2.54 12.25 -15.31
N ASN A 91 2.49 12.76 -14.07
CA ASN A 91 1.40 13.62 -13.60
C ASN A 91 1.28 14.82 -14.53
N ASN A 92 0.11 14.97 -15.14
CA ASN A 92 -0.25 16.19 -15.81
C ASN A 92 -0.23 17.31 -14.75
N PRO A 93 0.67 18.32 -14.84
CA PRO A 93 0.81 19.36 -13.82
C PRO A 93 -0.51 20.11 -13.60
N VAL A 94 -1.35 20.20 -14.64
CA VAL A 94 -2.70 20.78 -14.55
C VAL A 94 -3.63 19.93 -13.69
N GLU A 95 -3.56 18.60 -13.77
CA GLU A 95 -4.38 17.71 -12.93
C GLU A 95 -3.93 17.72 -11.47
N GLU A 96 -2.63 17.76 -11.23
CA GLU A 96 -2.05 17.90 -9.90
C GLU A 96 -2.42 19.24 -9.27
N GLU A 97 -2.34 20.34 -10.02
CA GLU A 97 -2.79 21.67 -9.58
C GLU A 97 -4.29 21.67 -9.27
N ARG A 98 -5.11 21.07 -10.14
CA ARG A 98 -6.57 20.96 -9.91
C ARG A 98 -6.90 20.15 -8.66
N LEU A 99 -6.23 19.02 -8.45
CA LEU A 99 -6.40 18.20 -7.25
C LEU A 99 -6.01 18.98 -5.99
N ASN A 100 -4.88 19.68 -6.05
CA ASN A 100 -4.43 20.51 -4.94
C ASN A 100 -5.41 21.65 -4.62
N ASN A 101 -5.93 22.34 -5.63
CA ASN A 101 -6.89 23.42 -5.44
C ASN A 101 -8.21 22.89 -4.84
N LEU A 102 -8.68 21.73 -5.29
CA LEU A 102 -9.89 21.10 -4.78
C LEU A 102 -9.73 20.69 -3.32
N LEU A 103 -8.62 20.03 -2.96
CA LEU A 103 -8.34 19.64 -1.58
C LEU A 103 -8.17 20.85 -0.66
N SER A 104 -7.57 21.95 -1.14
CA SER A 104 -7.45 23.19 -0.37
C SER A 104 -8.81 23.84 -0.15
N SER A 105 -9.68 23.80 -1.16
CA SER A 105 -11.06 24.30 -1.05
C SER A 105 -11.87 23.48 -0.05
N ILE A 106 -11.73 22.15 -0.08
CA ILE A 106 -12.35 21.25 0.91
C ILE A 106 -11.85 21.56 2.33
N GLY A 107 -10.54 21.76 2.50
CA GLY A 107 -9.93 22.15 3.78
C GLY A 107 -10.42 23.51 4.29
N HIS A 108 -10.66 24.47 3.40
CA HIS A 108 -11.26 25.75 3.78
C HIS A 108 -12.73 25.59 4.19
N LEU A 109 -13.52 24.85 3.40
CA LEU A 109 -14.95 24.67 3.66
C LEU A 109 -15.21 23.97 4.99
N SER A 110 -14.39 22.97 5.34
CA SER A 110 -14.53 22.26 6.61
C SER A 110 -14.34 23.14 7.84
N ALA A 111 -13.63 24.27 7.71
CA ALA A 111 -13.43 25.21 8.80
C ALA A 111 -14.73 25.98 9.15
N TYR A 112 -15.69 26.01 8.23
CA TYR A 112 -16.96 26.74 8.38
C TYR A 112 -18.17 25.82 8.56
N GLY A 113 -17.98 24.50 8.57
CA GLY A 113 -19.06 23.53 8.77
C GLY A 113 -18.80 22.20 8.08
N ASP A 114 -19.84 21.36 8.00
CA ASP A 114 -19.74 20.08 7.33
C ASP A 114 -19.51 20.25 5.82
N VAL A 115 -18.51 19.53 5.30
CA VAL A 115 -18.20 19.51 3.87
C VAL A 115 -19.31 18.73 3.15
N PRO A 116 -19.95 19.30 2.12
CA PRO A 116 -20.98 18.60 1.37
C PRO A 116 -20.46 17.32 0.71
N VAL A 117 -21.26 16.25 0.75
CA VAL A 117 -20.87 14.92 0.20
C VAL A 117 -20.47 14.99 -1.27
N TYR A 118 -21.14 15.84 -2.07
CA TYR A 118 -20.83 16.00 -3.49
C TYR A 118 -19.41 16.53 -3.74
N ALA A 119 -18.83 17.29 -2.80
CA ALA A 119 -17.46 17.79 -2.93
C ALA A 119 -16.45 16.62 -2.89
N PHE A 120 -16.74 15.60 -2.07
CA PHE A 120 -15.97 14.36 -2.05
C PHE A 120 -16.19 13.55 -3.32
N SER A 121 -17.41 13.50 -3.86
CA SER A 121 -17.67 12.85 -5.16
C SER A 121 -16.88 13.49 -6.31
N THR A 122 -16.83 14.82 -6.36
CA THR A 122 -16.00 15.54 -7.34
C THR A 122 -14.52 15.17 -7.17
N LEU A 123 -14.00 15.14 -5.94
CA LEU A 123 -12.62 14.73 -5.66
C LEU A 123 -12.30 13.33 -6.19
N ILE A 124 -13.17 12.36 -5.89
CA ILE A 124 -13.03 10.96 -6.31
C ILE A 124 -12.95 10.84 -7.84
N SER A 125 -13.70 11.68 -8.56
CA SER A 125 -13.69 11.68 -10.03
C SER A 125 -12.53 12.45 -10.66
N THR A 126 -11.79 13.25 -9.88
CA THR A 126 -10.80 14.20 -10.41
C THR A 126 -9.40 13.60 -10.55
N ALA A 127 -9.07 12.54 -9.80
CA ALA A 127 -7.71 12.01 -9.72
C ALA A 127 -7.70 10.50 -9.47
N PRO A 128 -6.62 9.78 -9.85
CA PRO A 128 -6.47 8.38 -9.54
C PRO A 128 -6.45 8.16 -8.01
N PRO A 129 -7.01 7.04 -7.51
CA PRO A 129 -7.07 6.73 -6.08
C PRO A 129 -5.75 6.89 -5.34
N GLN A 130 -4.64 6.53 -5.99
CA GLN A 130 -3.31 6.60 -5.41
C GLN A 130 -2.85 8.04 -5.15
N ALA A 131 -3.06 8.93 -6.13
CA ALA A 131 -2.74 10.34 -5.96
C ALA A 131 -3.57 10.96 -4.83
N ILE A 132 -4.86 10.61 -4.75
CA ILE A 132 -5.71 11.06 -3.64
C ILE A 132 -5.10 10.62 -2.30
N ALA A 133 -4.76 9.34 -2.12
CA ALA A 133 -4.17 8.84 -0.88
C ALA A 133 -2.85 9.56 -0.51
N GLU A 134 -1.99 9.81 -1.48
CA GLU A 134 -0.72 10.54 -1.28
C GLU A 134 -0.95 11.99 -0.84
N HIS A 135 -1.85 12.71 -1.50
CA HIS A 135 -2.18 14.08 -1.10
C HIS A 135 -2.89 14.15 0.26
N LEU A 136 -3.71 13.15 0.60
CA LEU A 136 -4.28 13.04 1.95
C LEU A 136 -3.16 12.92 2.99
N HIS A 137 -2.18 12.03 2.76
CA HIS A 137 -1.04 11.82 3.66
C HIS A 137 -0.22 13.09 3.88
N GLN A 138 0.15 13.76 2.79
CA GLN A 138 0.92 15.00 2.87
C GLN A 138 0.20 16.09 3.69
N ARG A 139 -1.11 16.22 3.49
CA ARG A 139 -1.90 17.28 4.11
C ARG A 139 -2.25 16.99 5.56
N TRP A 140 -2.55 15.74 5.94
CA TRP A 140 -2.89 15.46 7.34
C TRP A 140 -1.71 15.68 8.28
N LEU A 141 -0.47 15.58 7.82
CA LEU A 141 0.69 15.93 8.64
C LEU A 141 0.86 17.46 8.72
N ALA A 142 0.63 18.17 7.62
CA ALA A 142 0.91 19.60 7.50
C ALA A 142 -0.20 20.52 8.04
N ASP A 143 -1.47 20.11 7.98
CA ASP A 143 -2.63 20.95 8.26
C ASP A 143 -3.54 20.30 9.31
N GLN A 144 -3.75 21.01 10.41
CA GLN A 144 -4.59 20.59 11.53
C GLN A 144 -6.04 20.33 11.11
N ASN A 145 -6.64 21.20 10.30
CA ASN A 145 -8.02 20.99 9.86
C ASN A 145 -8.10 19.75 8.98
N PHE A 146 -7.10 19.59 8.10
CA PHE A 146 -7.04 18.45 7.20
C PHE A 146 -6.82 17.12 7.91
N SER A 147 -6.18 17.13 9.09
CA SER A 147 -6.03 15.94 9.94
C SER A 147 -7.36 15.31 10.37
N LEU A 148 -8.44 16.11 10.44
CA LEU A 148 -9.80 15.69 10.79
C LEU A 148 -10.66 15.36 9.57
N ILE A 149 -10.34 15.93 8.41
CA ILE A 149 -11.10 15.75 7.16
C ILE A 149 -10.64 14.53 6.39
N ALA A 150 -9.33 14.26 6.34
CA ALA A 150 -8.79 13.15 5.57
C ALA A 150 -9.48 11.81 5.91
N PRO A 151 -9.75 11.47 7.19
CA PRO A 151 -10.51 10.27 7.56
C PRO A 151 -11.95 10.26 7.02
N LYS A 152 -12.62 11.43 6.98
CA LYS A 152 -13.96 11.57 6.40
C LYS A 152 -13.94 11.30 4.88
N ILE A 153 -12.91 11.77 4.17
CA ILE A 153 -12.72 11.48 2.74
C ILE A 153 -12.51 9.96 2.55
N VAL A 154 -11.67 9.34 3.38
CA VAL A 154 -11.43 7.88 3.34
C VAL A 154 -12.72 7.09 3.56
N TYR A 155 -13.58 7.54 4.48
CA TYR A 155 -14.88 6.92 4.70
C TYR A 155 -15.78 6.97 3.47
N GLN A 156 -15.82 8.09 2.74
CA GLN A 156 -16.55 8.20 1.47
C GLN A 156 -15.97 7.32 0.37
N MET A 157 -14.68 6.96 0.49
CA MET A 157 -13.96 6.07 -0.43
C MET A 157 -13.81 4.65 0.13
N SER A 158 -14.67 4.24 1.07
CA SER A 158 -14.56 2.94 1.76
C SER A 158 -14.62 1.74 0.82
N ASP A 159 -15.33 1.86 -0.31
CA ASP A 159 -15.37 0.82 -1.35
C ASP A 159 -14.08 0.77 -2.21
N ASN A 160 -13.23 1.80 -2.12
CA ASN A 160 -11.97 1.87 -2.85
C ASN A 160 -10.84 1.24 -2.03
N VAL A 161 -10.60 -0.05 -2.27
CA VAL A 161 -9.57 -0.84 -1.59
C VAL A 161 -8.17 -0.24 -1.74
N THR A 162 -7.87 0.40 -2.87
CA THR A 162 -6.57 1.03 -3.10
C THR A 162 -6.35 2.21 -2.15
N VAL A 163 -7.30 3.13 -2.03
CA VAL A 163 -7.19 4.24 -1.06
C VAL A 163 -7.11 3.70 0.36
N CYS A 164 -7.99 2.78 0.72
CA CYS A 164 -8.04 2.23 2.08
C CYS A 164 -6.73 1.51 2.45
N SER A 165 -6.13 0.74 1.55
CA SER A 165 -4.87 0.04 1.82
C SER A 165 -3.67 0.99 1.88
N GLN A 166 -3.60 2.00 1.01
CA GLN A 166 -2.51 2.97 1.01
C GLN A 166 -2.56 3.92 2.20
N VAL A 167 -3.74 4.43 2.56
CA VAL A 167 -3.90 5.28 3.75
C VAL A 167 -3.52 4.51 5.01
N LEU A 168 -3.90 3.24 5.13
CA LEU A 168 -3.49 2.40 6.26
C LEU A 168 -1.97 2.23 6.28
N SER A 169 -1.37 1.98 5.11
CA SER A 169 0.08 1.86 4.98
C SER A 169 0.82 3.14 5.39
N PHE A 170 0.29 4.31 5.01
CA PHE A 170 0.83 5.61 5.42
C PHE A 170 0.70 5.85 6.92
N ALA A 171 -0.47 5.58 7.52
CA ALA A 171 -0.67 5.72 8.95
C ALA A 171 0.26 4.81 9.77
N LEU A 172 0.45 3.56 9.34
CA LEU A 172 1.39 2.63 9.99
C LEU A 172 2.85 3.03 9.79
N ARG A 173 3.20 3.60 8.63
CA ARG A 173 4.53 4.17 8.38
C ARG A 173 4.80 5.35 9.31
N ASP A 174 3.88 6.29 9.40
CA ASP A 174 3.98 7.47 10.28
C ASP A 174 4.07 7.03 11.76
N PHE A 175 3.36 5.97 12.15
CA PHE A 175 3.52 5.37 13.47
C PHE A 175 4.94 4.81 13.70
N ASN A 176 5.50 4.10 12.71
CA ASN A 176 6.85 3.56 12.82
C ASN A 176 7.92 4.66 12.91
N THR A 177 7.69 5.82 12.27
CA THR A 177 8.59 7.00 12.30
C THR A 177 8.15 8.09 13.29
N ARG A 178 7.19 7.80 14.18
CA ARG A 178 6.53 8.79 15.04
C ARG A 178 7.47 9.64 15.90
N HIS A 179 8.57 9.06 16.37
CA HIS A 179 9.57 9.76 17.17
C HIS A 179 10.29 10.83 16.35
N ASP A 180 10.60 10.52 15.09
CA ASP A 180 11.21 11.47 14.16
C ASP A 180 10.22 12.58 13.80
N ILE A 181 8.96 12.23 13.53
CA ILE A 181 7.89 13.21 13.28
C ILE A 181 7.75 14.18 14.47
N ARG A 182 7.68 13.65 15.70
CA ARG A 182 7.56 14.46 16.92
C ARG A 182 8.78 15.36 17.12
N LYS A 183 9.98 14.84 16.88
CA LYS A 183 11.22 15.59 16.99
C LYS A 183 11.29 16.71 15.95
N GLN A 184 10.83 16.45 14.73
CA GLN A 184 10.80 17.44 13.65
C GLN A 184 9.75 18.52 13.90
N SER A 185 8.55 18.13 14.33
CA SER A 185 7.49 19.06 14.71
C SER A 185 6.45 18.40 15.60
N ARG A 186 6.27 18.97 16.80
CA ARG A 186 5.19 18.58 17.71
C ARG A 186 3.81 18.77 17.08
N ALA A 187 3.63 19.80 16.26
CA ALA A 187 2.37 20.05 15.57
C ALA A 187 2.05 18.96 14.54
N MET A 188 3.04 18.53 13.75
CA MET A 188 2.84 17.42 12.80
C MET A 188 2.51 16.12 13.52
N PHE A 189 3.17 15.85 14.65
CA PHE A 189 2.86 14.68 15.45
C PHE A 189 1.45 14.74 16.03
N ARG A 190 1.01 15.88 16.59
CA ARG A 190 -0.38 16.05 17.05
C ARG A 190 -1.38 15.83 15.93
N ASN A 191 -1.17 16.42 14.76
CA ASN A 191 -2.05 16.23 13.61
C ASN A 191 -2.13 14.74 13.23
N PHE A 192 -1.00 14.03 13.21
CA PHE A 192 -0.99 12.58 12.99
C PHE A 192 -1.80 11.82 14.05
N VAL A 193 -1.67 12.16 15.33
CA VAL A 193 -2.47 11.51 16.39
C VAL A 193 -3.96 11.80 16.22
N CYS A 194 -4.35 13.04 15.90
CA CYS A 194 -5.74 13.39 15.56
C CYS A 194 -6.26 12.54 14.38
N THR A 195 -5.47 12.41 13.32
CA THR A 195 -5.80 11.54 12.19
C THR A 195 -5.95 10.08 12.59
N LEU A 196 -5.08 9.54 13.46
CA LEU A 196 -5.23 8.16 13.96
C LEU A 196 -6.52 7.95 14.75
N VAL A 197 -6.89 8.90 15.62
CA VAL A 197 -8.13 8.87 16.41
C VAL A 197 -9.34 8.77 15.49
N GLU A 198 -9.36 9.57 14.42
CA GLU A 198 -10.45 9.64 13.45
C GLU A 198 -10.44 8.49 12.42
N LEU A 199 -9.26 7.96 12.07
CA LEU A 199 -9.14 6.79 11.18
C LEU A 199 -9.63 5.51 11.85
N TYR A 200 -9.40 5.33 13.14
CA TYR A 200 -9.83 4.11 13.85
C TYR A 200 -11.33 3.78 13.66
N PRO A 201 -12.30 4.67 13.93
CA PRO A 201 -13.71 4.38 13.72
C PRO A 201 -14.06 4.20 12.23
N VAL A 202 -13.35 4.87 11.32
CA VAL A 202 -13.52 4.68 9.87
C VAL A 202 -13.13 3.25 9.48
N TYR A 203 -11.93 2.80 9.83
CA TYR A 203 -11.50 1.43 9.57
C TYR A 203 -12.34 0.40 10.32
N ARG A 204 -12.84 0.73 11.52
CA ARG A 204 -13.74 -0.17 12.27
C ARG A 204 -15.05 -0.42 11.52
N LYS A 205 -15.57 0.57 10.79
CA LYS A 205 -16.75 0.45 9.92
C LYS A 205 -16.43 -0.32 8.64
N ILE A 206 -15.25 -0.10 8.05
CA ILE A 206 -14.80 -0.80 6.83
C ILE A 206 -14.57 -2.29 7.13
N ASP A 207 -13.71 -2.61 8.10
CA ASP A 207 -13.38 -3.97 8.49
C ASP A 207 -12.85 -4.02 9.94
N LYS A 208 -13.54 -4.79 10.78
CA LYS A 208 -13.22 -4.92 12.21
C LYS A 208 -11.84 -5.54 12.46
N CYS A 209 -11.39 -6.45 11.62
CA CYS A 209 -10.08 -7.09 11.73
C CYS A 209 -8.97 -6.11 11.32
N LEU A 210 -9.12 -5.40 10.20
CA LEU A 210 -8.15 -4.39 9.76
C LEU A 210 -8.01 -3.25 10.77
N SER A 211 -9.12 -2.82 11.39
CA SER A 211 -9.09 -1.76 12.42
C SER A 211 -8.23 -2.12 13.64
N ALA A 212 -8.02 -3.42 13.92
CA ALA A 212 -7.20 -3.85 15.04
C ALA A 212 -5.73 -3.42 14.89
N CYS A 213 -5.25 -3.27 13.65
CA CYS A 213 -3.90 -2.79 13.35
C CYS A 213 -3.64 -1.36 13.83
N LEU A 214 -4.70 -0.57 14.09
CA LEU A 214 -4.59 0.81 14.56
C LEU A 214 -4.67 0.95 16.09
N ILE A 215 -5.05 -0.11 16.83
CA ILE A 215 -5.23 -0.06 18.28
C ILE A 215 -3.91 0.27 18.99
N ASP A 216 -2.85 -0.51 18.75
CA ASP A 216 -1.54 -0.28 19.36
C ASP A 216 -0.94 1.08 18.93
N PRO A 217 -0.95 1.46 17.63
CA PRO A 217 -0.56 2.80 17.20
C PRO A 217 -1.30 3.93 17.93
N LEU A 218 -2.62 3.83 18.03
CA LEU A 218 -3.45 4.83 18.68
C LEU A 218 -3.05 5.01 20.14
N PHE A 219 -3.10 3.94 20.94
CA PHE A 219 -2.83 4.04 22.38
C PHE A 219 -1.40 4.47 22.70
N ARG A 220 -0.41 4.04 21.92
CA ARG A 220 0.98 4.48 22.11
C ARG A 220 1.17 5.94 21.78
N CYS A 221 0.60 6.42 20.68
CA CYS A 221 0.68 7.83 20.31
C CYS A 221 -0.04 8.74 21.33
N LEU A 222 -1.22 8.32 21.83
CA LEU A 222 -1.91 9.01 22.91
C LEU A 222 -1.06 9.08 24.18
N LYS A 223 -0.44 7.96 24.58
CA LYS A 223 0.46 7.91 25.73
C LYS A 223 1.65 8.85 25.57
N MET A 224 2.25 8.91 24.37
CA MET A 224 3.33 9.84 24.09
C MET A 224 2.89 11.29 24.34
N LEU A 225 1.69 11.69 23.92
CA LEU A 225 1.20 13.06 24.12
C LEU A 225 0.94 13.38 25.60
N VAL A 226 0.46 12.42 26.39
CA VAL A 226 0.11 12.65 27.80
C VAL A 226 1.31 12.49 28.75
N SER A 227 2.26 11.61 28.45
CA SER A 227 3.27 11.14 29.42
C SER A 227 4.72 11.44 29.04
N GLU A 228 5.02 11.77 27.78
CA GLU A 228 6.39 11.93 27.30
C GLU A 228 6.67 13.39 26.92
N ASP A 229 6.94 14.24 27.92
CA ASP A 229 7.19 15.69 27.74
C ASP A 229 6.02 16.42 27.03
N PRO A 230 4.86 16.54 27.73
CA PRO A 230 3.65 17.14 27.18
C PRO A 230 3.80 18.66 26.96
N ASP A 231 3.31 19.15 25.82
CA ASP A 231 3.04 20.57 25.53
C ASP A 231 1.59 20.90 25.96
N ASP A 232 1.32 22.13 26.41
CA ASP A 232 -0.03 22.59 26.82
C ASP A 232 -1.08 22.39 25.71
N ARG A 233 -0.63 22.40 24.44
CA ARG A 233 -1.47 22.15 23.26
C ARG A 233 -1.76 20.67 23.01
N ASP A 234 -0.97 19.75 23.56
CA ASP A 234 -1.16 18.31 23.36
C ASP A 234 -2.47 17.82 24.01
N LEU A 235 -2.93 18.47 25.09
CA LEU A 235 -4.17 18.16 25.78
C LEU A 235 -5.41 18.85 25.18
N HIS A 236 -5.25 20.07 24.67
CA HIS A 236 -6.35 20.84 24.09
C HIS A 236 -6.83 20.30 22.74
N GLN A 237 -5.93 19.66 21.98
CA GLN A 237 -6.24 19.15 20.64
C GLN A 237 -6.87 17.74 20.65
N MET A 238 -7.00 17.13 21.84
CA MET A 238 -7.57 15.79 22.06
C MET A 238 -9.04 15.79 22.50
N LEU A 239 -9.59 16.97 22.79
CA LEU A 239 -10.98 17.21 23.22
C LEU A 239 -11.73 17.95 22.12
#